data_AF-A0AAP9RY08-F1
#
_entry.id   AF-A0AAP9RY08-F1
#
_cell.length_a   1.000
_cell.length_b   1.000
_cell.length_c   1.000
_cell.angle_alpha   90.00
_cell.angle_beta   90.00
_cell.angle_gamma   90.00
#
_symmetry.space_group_name_H-M   'P 1'
#
loop_
_entity.id
_entity.type
_entity.pdbx_description
1 polymer ?
#
loop_
_entity_poly.entity_id
_entity_poly.type
_entity_poly.pdbx_seq_one_letter_code
_entity_poly.pdbx_strand_id
1 'polypeptide(L)'
;MIDLRIVKAATEEQEIYIEELVSELYQIFPLYLNKQKIKELKKQGALQLKEDEYKGTLDEAFQIMTSLQLIHALLTKAKRKWVLKDRDLFDKNSRKLNDCGLYFPLTSADFHIVNTENKMLM
;
A
#
# COMPACT_ATOMS: atom_id res chain seq x y z
N MET A 1 -34.45 -12.16 13.49
CA MET A 1 -33.91 -12.96 12.39
C MET A 1 -32.45 -12.60 12.29
N ILE A 2 -31.53 -13.51 12.59
CA ILE A 2 -30.09 -13.27 12.44
C ILE A 2 -29.75 -13.71 11.03
N ASP A 3 -29.37 -12.78 10.15
CA ASP A 3 -28.86 -13.12 8.82
C ASP A 3 -27.48 -13.77 8.98
N LEU A 4 -27.44 -15.10 8.87
CA LEU A 4 -26.21 -15.86 8.91
C LEU A 4 -25.51 -15.73 7.55
N ARG A 5 -24.48 -14.89 7.48
CA ARG A 5 -23.68 -14.72 6.26
C ARG A 5 -22.44 -15.61 6.35
N ILE A 6 -22.38 -16.64 5.51
CA ILE A 6 -21.19 -17.48 5.39
C ILE A 6 -20.12 -16.70 4.62
N VAL A 7 -18.98 -16.44 5.25
CA VAL A 7 -17.80 -15.83 4.64
C VAL A 7 -16.66 -16.86 4.55
N LYS A 8 -15.83 -16.73 3.52
CA LYS A 8 -14.65 -17.59 3.35
C LYS A 8 -13.47 -16.96 4.08
N ALA A 9 -12.70 -17.76 4.82
CA ALA A 9 -11.43 -17.32 5.39
C ALA A 9 -10.40 -17.12 4.28
N ALA A 10 -9.45 -16.22 4.49
CA ALA A 10 -8.24 -16.12 3.69
C ALA A 10 -7.42 -17.40 3.84
N THR A 11 -6.72 -17.81 2.78
CA THR A 11 -5.79 -18.94 2.85
C THR A 11 -4.42 -18.47 3.33
N GLU A 12 -3.63 -19.39 3.88
CA GLU A 12 -2.26 -19.11 4.32
C GLU A 12 -1.41 -18.53 3.18
N GLU A 13 -1.58 -19.05 1.96
CA GLU A 13 -0.86 -18.54 0.79
C GLU A 13 -1.23 -17.09 0.45
N GLN A 14 -2.45 -16.65 0.74
CA GLN A 14 -2.84 -15.25 0.52
C GLN A 14 -2.21 -14.32 1.55
N GLU A 15 -2.13 -14.75 2.81
CA GLU A 15 -1.48 -13.98 3.88
C GLU A 15 0.03 -13.85 3.59
N ILE A 16 0.68 -14.96 3.22
CA ILE A 16 2.09 -14.96 2.79
C ILE A 16 2.28 -14.00 1.60
N TYR A 17 1.39 -14.03 0.63
CA TYR A 17 1.49 -13.14 -0.53
C TYR A 17 1.29 -11.65 -0.17
N ILE A 18 0.45 -11.34 0.82
CA ILE A 18 0.34 -9.98 1.36
C ILE A 18 1.67 -9.53 1.97
N GLU A 19 2.33 -10.38 2.76
CA GLU A 19 3.64 -10.09 3.36
C GLU A 19 4.71 -9.84 2.30
N GLU A 20 4.72 -10.64 1.23
CA GLU A 20 5.62 -10.46 0.09
C GLU A 20 5.41 -9.09 -0.57
N LEU A 21 4.16 -8.72 -0.88
CA LEU A 21 3.81 -7.42 -1.46
C LEU A 21 4.19 -6.24 -0.54
N VAL A 22 4.00 -6.39 0.78
CA VAL A 22 4.44 -5.39 1.77
C VAL A 22 5.97 -5.21 1.72
N SER A 23 6.71 -6.31 1.64
CA SER A 23 8.17 -6.29 1.51
C SER A 23 8.62 -5.57 0.24
N GLU A 24 8.01 -5.90 -0.90
CA GLU A 24 8.27 -5.24 -2.20
C GLU A 24 8.00 -3.72 -2.14
N LEU A 25 6.90 -3.31 -1.51
CA LEU A 25 6.58 -1.89 -1.34
C LEU A 25 7.66 -1.15 -0.54
N TYR A 26 8.13 -1.75 0.56
CA TYR A 26 9.19 -1.18 1.38
C TYR A 26 10.52 -1.07 0.64
N GLN A 27 10.80 -1.91 -0.35
CA GLN A 27 11.97 -1.80 -1.22
C GLN A 27 11.88 -0.61 -2.18
N ILE A 28 10.66 -0.19 -2.54
CA ILE A 28 10.42 0.96 -3.43
C ILE A 28 10.41 2.30 -2.70
N PHE A 29 9.95 2.34 -1.45
CA PHE A 29 9.86 3.58 -0.68
C PHE A 29 11.13 4.45 -0.67
N PRO A 30 12.37 3.91 -0.59
CA PRO A 30 13.60 4.71 -0.66
C PRO A 30 13.79 5.52 -1.94
N LEU A 31 13.07 5.23 -3.03
CA LEU A 31 13.10 6.02 -4.26
C LEU A 31 12.37 7.36 -4.14
N TYR A 32 11.49 7.49 -3.15
CA TYR A 32 10.58 8.64 -2.98
C TYR A 32 10.69 9.28 -1.60
N LEU A 33 10.92 8.47 -0.56
CA LEU A 33 10.89 8.87 0.84
C LEU A 33 12.30 8.79 1.43
N ASN A 34 12.64 9.77 2.27
CA ASN A 34 13.92 9.74 2.98
C ASN A 34 13.92 8.65 4.09
N LYS A 35 15.12 8.25 4.51
CA LYS A 35 15.31 7.20 5.54
C LYS A 35 14.59 7.50 6.85
N GLN A 36 14.51 8.76 7.27
CA GLN A 36 13.85 9.16 8.52
C GLN A 36 12.34 8.94 8.45
N LYS A 37 11.69 9.35 7.35
CA LYS A 37 10.26 9.12 7.10
C LYS A 37 9.94 7.63 7.07
N ILE A 38 10.77 6.82 6.40
CA ILE A 38 10.58 5.35 6.36
C ILE A 38 10.71 4.73 7.75
N LYS A 39 11.68 5.19 8.56
CA LYS A 39 11.84 4.73 9.95
C LYS A 39 10.60 5.07 10.80
N GLU A 40 10.06 6.27 10.64
CA GLU A 40 8.85 6.69 11.35
C GLU A 40 7.63 5.86 10.92
N LEU A 41 7.46 5.60 9.62
CA LEU A 41 6.39 4.73 9.11
C LEU A 41 6.44 3.34 9.75
N LYS A 42 7.63 2.73 9.79
CA LYS A 42 7.81 1.41 10.45
C LYS A 42 7.48 1.47 11.95
N LYS A 43 7.88 2.54 12.64
CA LYS A 43 7.58 2.74 14.07
C LYS A 43 6.08 2.90 14.32
N GLN A 44 5.36 3.52 13.39
CA GLN A 44 3.91 3.70 13.44
C GLN A 44 3.13 2.44 13.01
N GLY A 45 3.81 1.36 12.61
CA GLY A 45 3.17 0.15 12.12
C GLY A 45 2.60 0.26 10.71
N ALA A 46 3.11 1.15 9.87
CA ALA A 46 2.68 1.22 8.47
C ALA A 46 2.89 -0.14 7.77
N LEU A 47 1.91 -0.53 6.96
CA LEU A 47 1.80 -1.84 6.31
C LEU A 47 1.72 -3.03 7.29
N GLN A 48 1.31 -2.80 8.54
CA GLN A 48 0.92 -3.86 9.47
C GLN A 48 -0.60 -4.02 9.47
N LEU A 49 -1.06 -5.26 9.59
CA LEU A 49 -2.46 -5.56 9.84
C LEU A 49 -2.80 -5.19 11.28
N LYS A 50 -3.89 -4.48 11.47
CA LYS A 50 -4.50 -4.27 12.78
C LYS A 50 -5.45 -5.42 13.07
N GLU A 51 -5.12 -6.21 14.09
CA GLU A 51 -5.88 -7.42 14.48
C GLU A 51 -7.35 -7.13 14.81
N ASP A 52 -7.68 -5.91 15.24
CA ASP A 52 -9.04 -5.47 15.55
C ASP A 52 -9.85 -5.02 14.33
N GLU A 53 -9.19 -4.74 13.20
CA GLU A 53 -9.85 -4.26 11.96
C GLU A 53 -9.87 -5.32 10.86
N TYR A 54 -8.83 -6.16 10.74
CA TYR A 54 -8.72 -7.22 9.74
C TYR A 54 -9.47 -8.48 10.18
N LYS A 55 -10.46 -8.94 9.40
CA LYS A 55 -11.30 -10.09 9.77
C LYS A 55 -10.84 -11.42 9.18
N GLY A 56 -9.68 -11.44 8.51
CA GLY A 56 -9.12 -12.68 7.93
C GLY A 56 -9.99 -13.29 6.83
N THR A 57 -10.79 -12.48 6.12
CA THR A 57 -11.68 -12.99 5.08
C THR A 57 -11.00 -13.01 3.71
N LEU A 58 -11.41 -13.96 2.87
CA LEU A 58 -10.94 -14.10 1.49
C LEU A 58 -11.10 -12.81 0.67
N ASP A 59 -12.20 -12.08 0.90
CA ASP A 59 -12.50 -10.82 0.22
C ASP A 59 -11.59 -9.68 0.69
N GLU A 60 -11.35 -9.56 2.00
CA GLU A 60 -10.40 -8.57 2.55
C GLU A 60 -8.97 -8.85 2.08
N ALA A 61 -8.52 -10.10 2.15
CA ALA A 61 -7.20 -10.49 1.67
C ALA A 61 -7.02 -10.16 0.19
N PHE A 62 -8.01 -10.48 -0.65
CA PHE A 62 -7.97 -10.15 -2.08
C PHE A 62 -7.94 -8.62 -2.32
N GLN A 63 -8.71 -7.86 -1.54
CA GLN A 63 -8.72 -6.40 -1.64
C GLN A 63 -7.39 -5.78 -1.21
N ILE A 64 -6.75 -6.32 -0.17
CA ILE A 64 -5.41 -5.91 0.26
C ILE A 64 -4.39 -6.19 -0.84
N MET A 65 -4.35 -7.43 -1.34
CA MET A 65 -3.43 -7.85 -2.41
C MET A 65 -3.52 -6.94 -3.64
N THR A 66 -4.73 -6.76 -4.16
CA THR A 66 -4.96 -5.96 -5.37
C THR A 66 -4.64 -4.48 -5.16
N SER A 67 -4.91 -3.95 -3.96
CA SER A 67 -4.57 -2.57 -3.61
C SER A 67 -3.05 -2.36 -3.52
N LEU A 68 -2.32 -3.28 -2.87
CA LEU A 68 -0.86 -3.26 -2.80
C LEU A 68 -0.22 -3.37 -4.18
N GLN A 69 -0.66 -4.32 -5.00
CA GLN A 69 -0.16 -4.50 -6.38
C GLN A 69 -0.39 -3.25 -7.24
N LEU A 70 -1.55 -2.60 -7.12
CA LEU A 70 -1.83 -1.37 -7.88
C LEU A 70 -0.94 -0.21 -7.40
N ILE A 71 -0.77 -0.04 -6.09
CA ILE A 71 0.15 0.95 -5.53
C ILE A 71 1.59 0.69 -6.01
N HIS A 72 2.05 -0.56 -5.94
CA HIS A 72 3.35 -1.00 -6.44
C HIS A 72 3.51 -0.67 -7.94
N ALA A 73 2.53 -1.02 -8.77
CA ALA A 73 2.54 -0.77 -10.21
C ALA A 73 2.59 0.73 -10.53
N LEU A 74 1.86 1.57 -9.78
CA LEU A 74 1.89 3.02 -9.95
C LEU A 74 3.25 3.62 -9.59
N LEU A 75 3.89 3.11 -8.52
CA LEU A 75 5.21 3.55 -8.07
C LEU A 75 6.37 3.04 -8.94
N THR A 76 6.17 1.95 -9.69
CA THR A 76 7.18 1.35 -10.59
C THR A 76 6.99 1.73 -12.06
N LYS A 77 5.86 2.34 -12.41
CA LYS A 77 5.57 2.84 -13.76
C LYS A 77 6.68 3.77 -14.24
N ALA A 78 7.24 3.45 -15.42
CA ALA A 78 8.38 4.18 -15.98
C ALA A 78 8.07 5.68 -16.18
N LYS A 79 8.76 6.54 -15.39
CA LYS A 79 9.00 8.01 -15.46
C LYS A 79 7.93 8.97 -16.04
N ARG A 80 6.72 8.52 -16.39
CA ARG A 80 5.64 9.40 -16.84
C ARG A 80 5.01 10.05 -15.62
N LYS A 81 4.85 11.38 -15.71
CA LYS A 81 4.11 12.18 -14.73
C LYS A 81 2.77 11.52 -14.46
N TRP A 82 2.52 11.15 -13.20
CA TRP A 82 1.22 10.66 -12.76
C TRP A 82 0.14 11.66 -13.16
N VAL A 83 -0.84 11.20 -13.93
CA VAL A 83 -2.03 11.98 -14.23
C VAL A 83 -2.96 12.00 -13.01
N LEU A 84 -3.95 12.88 -13.00
CA LEU A 84 -4.93 12.96 -11.89
C LEU A 84 -5.56 11.59 -11.59
N LYS A 85 -5.93 10.84 -12.65
CA LYS A 85 -6.47 9.48 -12.49
C LYS A 85 -5.52 8.50 -11.80
N ASP A 86 -4.20 8.60 -12.04
CA ASP A 86 -3.22 7.73 -11.37
C ASP A 86 -3.17 8.07 -9.87
N ARG A 87 -3.25 9.36 -9.51
CA ARG A 87 -3.33 9.84 -8.12
C ARG A 87 -4.60 9.38 -7.43
N ASP A 88 -5.75 9.53 -8.09
CA ASP A 88 -7.05 9.11 -7.55
C ASP A 88 -7.09 7.59 -7.31
N LEU A 89 -6.50 6.81 -8.22
CA LEU A 89 -6.36 5.36 -8.07
C LEU A 89 -5.48 5.04 -6.86
N PHE A 90 -4.32 5.69 -6.72
CA PHE A 90 -3.47 5.50 -5.54
C PHE A 90 -4.24 5.76 -4.25
N ASP A 91 -4.85 6.95 -4.13
CA ASP A 91 -5.52 7.38 -2.90
C ASP A 91 -6.75 6.53 -2.57
N LYS A 92 -7.47 6.05 -3.59
CA LYS A 92 -8.55 5.08 -3.39
C LYS A 92 -8.04 3.76 -2.81
N ASN A 93 -6.91 3.25 -3.29
CA ASN A 93 -6.34 1.99 -2.81
C ASN A 93 -5.69 2.17 -1.44
N SER A 94 -5.08 3.32 -1.15
CA SER A 94 -4.63 3.67 0.20
C SER A 94 -5.78 3.63 1.21
N ARG A 95 -6.95 4.20 0.88
CA ARG A 95 -8.14 4.08 1.73
C ARG A 95 -8.60 2.64 1.86
N LYS A 96 -8.62 1.89 0.75
CA LYS A 96 -9.05 0.49 0.75
C LYS A 96 -8.19 -0.40 1.66
N LEU A 97 -6.87 -0.19 1.68
CA LEU A 97 -5.97 -0.87 2.61
C LEU A 97 -6.38 -0.62 4.07
N ASN A 98 -6.59 0.65 4.42
CA ASN A 98 -7.02 1.02 5.78
C ASN A 98 -8.41 0.45 6.12
N ASP A 99 -9.37 0.47 5.17
CA ASP A 99 -10.70 -0.11 5.37
C ASP A 99 -10.67 -1.62 5.63
N CYS A 100 -9.64 -2.31 5.10
CA CYS A 100 -9.40 -3.74 5.32
C CYS A 100 -8.49 -4.02 6.52
N GLY A 101 -8.09 -3.00 7.29
CA GLY A 101 -7.25 -3.15 8.48
C GLY A 101 -5.74 -3.17 8.21
N LEU A 102 -5.27 -2.99 6.97
CA LEU A 102 -3.85 -2.79 6.69
C LEU A 102 -3.52 -1.29 6.79
N TYR A 103 -2.80 -0.89 7.84
CA TYR A 103 -2.55 0.53 8.10
C TYR A 103 -1.65 1.15 7.04
N PHE A 104 -2.15 2.12 6.27
CA PHE A 104 -1.40 2.80 5.21
C PHE A 104 -1.56 4.32 5.30
N PRO A 105 -0.67 5.03 6.03
CA PRO A 105 -0.80 6.47 6.28
C PRO A 105 -0.10 7.32 5.22
N LEU A 106 -0.25 6.95 3.94
CA LEU A 106 0.37 7.64 2.82
C LEU A 106 -0.67 7.88 1.73
N THR A 107 -0.45 8.97 0.99
CA THR A 107 -1.26 9.41 -0.15
C THR A 107 -0.36 9.62 -1.36
N SER A 108 -0.96 9.80 -2.53
CA SER A 108 -0.26 10.14 -3.77
C SER A 108 0.56 11.43 -3.67
N ALA A 109 0.27 12.31 -2.70
CA ALA A 109 1.03 13.51 -2.43
C ALA A 109 2.38 13.23 -1.76
N ASP A 110 2.52 12.15 -1.00
CA ASP A 110 3.80 11.76 -0.41
C ASP A 110 4.83 11.30 -1.46
N PHE A 111 4.36 10.98 -2.67
CA PHE A 111 5.17 10.49 -3.77
C PHE A 111 5.29 11.54 -4.87
N HIS A 112 6.29 12.39 -4.74
CA HIS A 112 6.71 13.32 -5.79
C HIS A 112 7.91 12.74 -6.54
N ILE A 113 7.86 12.75 -7.87
CA ILE A 113 9.06 12.54 -8.68
C ILE A 113 9.94 13.77 -8.45
N VAL A 114 11.06 13.61 -7.74
CA VAL A 114 12.12 14.63 -7.75
C VAL A 114 12.55 14.79 -9.20
N ASN A 115 12.24 15.94 -9.80
CA ASN A 115 12.75 16.29 -11.12
C ASN A 115 14.28 16.22 -11.01
N THR A 116 14.89 15.19 -11.59
CA THR A 116 16.33 14.94 -11.49
C THR A 116 17.07 15.87 -12.44
N GLU A 117 16.79 17.17 -12.37
CA GLU A 117 17.50 18.23 -13.08
C GLU A 117 18.47 18.98 -12.15
N ASN A 118 18.40 18.78 -10.83
CA ASN A 118 19.28 19.44 -9.86
C ASN A 118 20.34 18.53 -9.21
N LYS A 119 20.70 17.40 -9.83
CA LYS A 119 21.79 16.53 -9.33
C LYS A 119 23.12 16.67 -10.09
N MET A 120 23.27 17.70 -10.92
CA MET A 120 24.53 18.05 -11.62
C MET A 120 25.13 19.40 -11.17
N LEU A 121 24.84 19.86 -9.94
CA LEU A 121 25.45 21.09 -9.38
C LEU A 121 25.94 20.94 -7.94
N MET A 122 26.41 19.75 -7.55
CA MET A 122 27.28 19.57 -6.39
C MET A 122 28.41 18.62 -6.71
#